data_AF-A0A966MGQ3-F1
#
_entry.id   AF-A0A966MGQ3-F1
#
_cell.length_a   1.000
_cell.length_b   1.000
_cell.length_c   1.000
_cell.angle_alpha   90.00
_cell.angle_beta   90.00
_cell.angle_gamma   90.00
#
_symmetry.space_group_name_H-M   'P 1'
#
loop_
_entity.id
_entity.type
_entity.pdbx_description
1 polymer ?
#
loop_
_entity_poly.entity_id
_entity_poly.type
_entity_poly.pdbx_seq_one_letter_code
_entity_poly.pdbx_strand_id
1 'polypeptide(L)'
;MYQYDNIDQTIVNERVAQFRDQTLRYLSGKLTDDEFRPLRLQNGLYIQRHAPMLRIAVPYGLLSSKQLRKLADIADRFDRGYGHFSTRQNLQLNWPKLEETPDILEELSKVEMHAIQTSGNCIRNITTDQFAGVAPDEIIDPRAIAEILRQWSTFHPEFSLLPRKFKIAVSGSQQDRAIVQAHDIGLEFYYDQDQKMAIRVWVGGGLGRTPILGSIIREHLEWEHALTYCEAIIRVYNLYGRRDNIYKARIKILVKALGIEEFKKQVEAEWSHLKNSPNTIDENELKRVAKFFTNMPYEKLNDQDDV
;
A
#
# COMPACT_ATOMS: atom_id res chain seq x y z
N MET A 1 6.76 -15.67 0.67
CA MET A 1 5.64 -14.99 -0.01
C MET A 1 4.43 -15.07 0.89
N TYR A 2 3.61 -14.01 0.97
CA TYR A 2 2.31 -14.08 1.66
C TYR A 2 1.38 -15.04 0.91
N GLN A 3 0.85 -16.05 1.60
CA GLN A 3 -0.09 -17.02 1.05
C GLN A 3 -1.52 -16.60 1.41
N TYR A 4 -2.44 -16.61 0.44
CA TYR A 4 -3.83 -16.25 0.73
C TYR A 4 -4.53 -17.33 1.54
N ASP A 5 -5.33 -16.91 2.52
CA ASP A 5 -6.31 -17.79 3.14
C ASP A 5 -7.65 -17.78 2.38
N ASN A 6 -8.65 -18.48 2.91
CA ASN A 6 -9.97 -18.54 2.30
C ASN A 6 -10.68 -17.17 2.27
N ILE A 7 -10.41 -16.31 3.25
CA ILE A 7 -11.00 -14.97 3.34
C ILE A 7 -10.39 -14.07 2.28
N ASP A 8 -9.05 -14.05 2.19
CA ASP A 8 -8.31 -13.32 1.16
C ASP A 8 -8.78 -13.70 -0.25
N GLN A 9 -8.86 -15.01 -0.53
CA GLN A 9 -9.30 -15.50 -1.83
C GLN A 9 -10.76 -15.14 -2.14
N THR A 10 -11.64 -15.24 -1.15
CA THR A 10 -13.06 -14.87 -1.30
C THR A 10 -13.20 -13.39 -1.64
N ILE A 11 -12.50 -12.52 -0.91
CA ILE A 11 -12.49 -11.08 -1.14
C ILE A 11 -12.06 -10.75 -2.58
N VAL A 12 -11.00 -11.38 -3.08
CA VAL A 12 -10.53 -11.14 -4.45
C VAL A 12 -11.54 -11.63 -5.48
N ASN A 13 -12.12 -12.82 -5.30
CA ASN A 13 -13.11 -13.37 -6.22
C ASN A 13 -14.39 -12.51 -6.28
N GLU A 14 -14.90 -12.08 -5.13
CA GLU A 14 -16.05 -11.19 -5.03
C GLU A 14 -15.75 -9.84 -5.69
N ARG A 15 -14.54 -9.31 -5.50
CA ARG A 15 -14.13 -8.06 -6.15
C ARG A 15 -14.07 -8.18 -7.67
N VAL A 16 -13.58 -9.30 -8.20
CA VAL A 16 -13.59 -9.59 -9.65
C VAL A 16 -15.02 -9.61 -10.17
N ALA A 17 -15.92 -10.35 -9.52
CA ALA A 17 -17.33 -10.43 -9.91
C ALA A 17 -18.01 -9.05 -9.87
N GLN A 18 -17.77 -8.27 -8.80
CA GLN A 18 -18.28 -6.92 -8.66
C GLN A 18 -17.77 -6.00 -9.79
N PHE A 19 -16.47 -6.02 -10.09
CA PHE A 19 -15.92 -5.16 -11.14
C PHE A 19 -16.39 -5.57 -12.54
N ARG A 20 -16.63 -6.86 -12.77
CA ARG A 20 -17.24 -7.36 -14.01
C ARG A 20 -18.65 -6.80 -14.21
N ASP A 21 -19.52 -6.85 -13.20
CA ASP A 21 -20.86 -6.23 -13.26
C ASP A 21 -20.78 -4.72 -13.53
N GLN A 22 -19.91 -4.01 -12.80
CA GLN A 22 -19.70 -2.57 -12.98
C GLN A 22 -19.24 -2.23 -14.41
N THR A 23 -18.34 -3.04 -14.97
CA THR A 23 -17.84 -2.86 -16.34
C THR A 23 -18.95 -3.13 -17.35
N LEU A 24 -19.75 -4.18 -17.18
CA LEU A 24 -20.89 -4.48 -18.05
C LEU A 24 -21.94 -3.35 -18.04
N ARG A 25 -22.25 -2.80 -16.86
CA ARG A 25 -23.18 -1.67 -16.73
C ARG A 25 -22.64 -0.40 -17.40
N TYR A 26 -21.33 -0.15 -17.31
CA TYR A 26 -20.69 0.94 -18.03
C TYR A 26 -20.78 0.74 -19.55
N LEU A 27 -20.41 -0.44 -20.05
CA LEU A 27 -20.47 -0.77 -21.48
C LEU A 27 -21.90 -0.73 -22.03
N SER A 28 -22.91 -1.05 -21.21
CA SER A 28 -24.32 -0.96 -21.59
C SER A 28 -24.93 0.44 -21.40
N GLY A 29 -24.14 1.45 -21.03
CA GLY A 29 -24.61 2.83 -20.80
C GLY A 29 -25.45 3.03 -19.53
N LYS A 30 -25.52 2.05 -18.63
CA LYS A 30 -26.21 2.15 -17.32
C LYS A 30 -25.38 2.84 -16.25
N LEU A 31 -24.07 2.99 -16.48
CA LEU A 31 -23.18 3.83 -15.68
C LEU A 31 -22.54 4.87 -16.60
N THR A 32 -22.55 6.12 -16.16
CA THR A 32 -21.81 7.21 -16.80
C THR A 32 -20.30 7.07 -16.59
N ASP A 33 -19.47 7.78 -17.35
CA ASP A 33 -18.02 7.79 -17.11
C ASP A 33 -17.67 8.33 -15.72
N ASP A 34 -18.39 9.35 -15.23
CA ASP A 34 -18.12 9.93 -13.91
C ASP A 34 -18.45 8.95 -12.78
N GLU A 35 -19.52 8.15 -12.90
CA GLU A 35 -19.85 7.09 -11.95
C GLU A 35 -18.89 5.90 -12.05
N PHE A 36 -18.45 5.53 -13.26
CA PHE A 36 -17.52 4.43 -13.46
C PHE A 36 -16.09 4.78 -13.03
N ARG A 37 -15.69 6.05 -13.14
CA ARG A 37 -14.34 6.55 -12.83
C ARG A 37 -13.83 6.11 -11.46
N PRO A 38 -14.52 6.33 -10.32
CA PRO A 38 -14.03 5.86 -9.02
C PRO A 38 -13.92 4.33 -8.96
N LEU A 39 -14.86 3.60 -9.56
CA LEU A 39 -14.91 2.14 -9.56
C LEU A 39 -13.71 1.53 -10.30
N ARG A 40 -13.43 2.00 -11.51
CA ARG A 40 -12.29 1.54 -12.31
C ARG A 40 -10.95 1.94 -11.69
N LEU A 41 -10.85 3.14 -11.11
CA LEU A 41 -9.62 3.58 -10.45
C LEU A 41 -9.34 2.76 -9.19
N GLN A 42 -10.34 2.34 -8.42
CA GLN A 42 -10.12 1.43 -7.29
C GLN A 42 -9.71 0.01 -7.72
N ASN A 43 -9.92 -0.36 -8.99
CA ASN A 43 -9.43 -1.61 -9.59
C ASN A 43 -8.17 -1.39 -10.46
N GLY A 44 -7.49 -0.26 -10.29
CA GLY A 44 -6.21 -0.01 -10.96
C GLY A 44 -6.30 0.43 -12.43
N LEU A 45 -7.51 0.62 -12.97
CA LEU A 45 -7.72 0.93 -14.39
C LEU A 45 -7.76 2.45 -14.65
N TYR A 46 -6.76 2.93 -15.36
CA TYR A 46 -6.67 4.29 -15.89
C TYR A 46 -7.01 4.30 -17.37
N ILE A 47 -7.95 5.13 -17.79
CA ILE A 47 -8.11 5.45 -19.22
C ILE A 47 -7.11 6.55 -19.56
N GLN A 48 -6.07 6.22 -20.33
CA GLN A 48 -5.13 7.22 -20.86
C GLN A 48 -5.53 7.64 -22.27
N ARG A 49 -4.81 8.61 -22.85
CA ARG A 49 -5.11 9.15 -24.18
C ARG A 49 -5.09 8.10 -25.30
N HIS A 50 -4.19 7.12 -25.21
CA HIS A 50 -3.95 6.14 -26.28
C HIS A 50 -4.52 4.76 -25.99
N ALA A 51 -4.49 4.33 -24.73
CA ALA A 51 -5.02 3.06 -24.29
C ALA A 51 -5.27 3.07 -22.77
N PRO A 52 -6.09 2.15 -22.25
CA PRO A 52 -6.17 1.92 -20.82
C PRO A 52 -4.83 1.42 -20.26
N MET A 53 -4.54 1.74 -19.00
CA MET A 53 -3.43 1.17 -18.22
C MET A 53 -4.02 0.52 -16.98
N LEU A 54 -3.68 -0.75 -16.75
CA LEU A 54 -4.08 -1.52 -15.59
C LEU A 54 -2.88 -1.71 -14.67
N ARG A 55 -2.99 -1.21 -13.43
CA ARG A 55 -1.96 -1.40 -12.40
C ARG A 55 -2.31 -2.58 -11.50
N ILE A 56 -1.44 -3.58 -11.52
CA ILE A 56 -1.50 -4.79 -10.70
C ILE A 56 -0.76 -4.55 -9.39
N ALA A 57 -1.33 -4.99 -8.27
CA ALA A 57 -0.70 -4.90 -6.97
C ALA A 57 0.36 -6.00 -6.83
N VAL A 58 1.52 -5.62 -6.32
CA VAL A 58 2.57 -6.54 -5.87
C VAL A 58 2.92 -6.12 -4.43
N PRO A 59 2.16 -6.60 -3.43
CA PRO A 59 2.45 -6.31 -2.04
C PRO A 59 3.90 -6.65 -1.70
N TYR A 60 4.57 -5.76 -0.98
CA TYR A 60 5.97 -5.92 -0.52
C TYR A 60 7.02 -6.09 -1.63
N GLY A 61 6.63 -5.92 -2.90
CA GLY A 61 7.51 -6.20 -4.03
C GLY A 61 7.88 -7.68 -4.19
N LEU A 62 7.11 -8.58 -3.58
CA LEU A 62 7.42 -10.00 -3.55
C LEU A 62 6.58 -10.78 -4.57
N LEU A 63 7.25 -11.52 -5.46
CA LEU A 63 6.62 -12.36 -6.50
C LEU A 63 7.20 -13.77 -6.49
N SER A 64 6.39 -14.74 -6.91
CA SER A 64 6.79 -16.13 -7.10
C SER A 64 6.96 -16.39 -8.59
N SER A 65 7.68 -17.47 -8.92
CA SER A 65 7.80 -17.93 -10.29
C SER A 65 6.43 -18.23 -10.93
N LYS A 66 5.47 -18.76 -10.16
CA LYS A 66 4.09 -19.00 -10.61
C LYS A 66 3.39 -17.69 -11.00
N GLN A 67 3.45 -16.69 -10.13
CA GLN A 67 2.87 -15.37 -10.39
C GLN A 67 3.54 -14.68 -11.58
N LEU A 68 4.88 -14.71 -11.65
CA LEU A 68 5.62 -14.10 -12.75
C LEU A 68 5.30 -14.74 -14.11
N ARG A 69 5.17 -16.07 -14.17
CA ARG A 69 4.72 -16.78 -15.38
C ARG A 69 3.30 -16.41 -15.78
N LYS A 70 2.38 -16.26 -14.81
CA LYS A 70 1.01 -15.81 -15.08
C LYS A 70 0.98 -14.35 -15.57
N LEU A 71 1.80 -13.47 -15.01
CA LEU A 71 1.95 -12.10 -15.51
C LEU A 71 2.45 -12.06 -16.96
N ALA A 72 3.38 -12.93 -17.34
CA ALA A 72 3.85 -13.07 -18.71
C ALA A 72 2.73 -13.55 -19.66
N ASP A 73 2.01 -14.62 -19.30
CA ASP A 73 0.84 -15.12 -20.04
C ASP A 73 -0.23 -14.03 -20.25
N ILE A 74 -0.52 -13.25 -19.20
CA ILE A 74 -1.45 -12.12 -19.27
C ILE A 74 -0.93 -11.03 -20.22
N ALA A 75 0.35 -10.68 -20.13
CA ALA A 75 0.93 -9.64 -20.98
C ALA A 75 0.94 -10.05 -22.47
N ASP A 76 1.16 -11.33 -22.77
CA ASP A 76 1.11 -11.87 -24.14
C ASP A 76 -0.32 -11.88 -24.69
N ARG A 77 -1.31 -12.22 -23.87
CA ARG A 77 -2.72 -12.38 -24.29
C ARG A 77 -3.51 -11.06 -24.34
N PHE A 78 -3.30 -10.20 -23.36
CA PHE A 78 -4.15 -9.02 -23.12
C PHE A 78 -3.41 -7.68 -23.26
N ASP A 79 -2.10 -7.71 -23.51
CA ASP A 79 -1.30 -6.51 -23.74
C ASP A 79 -0.44 -6.72 -25.02
N ARG A 80 0.83 -6.30 -25.01
CA ARG A 80 1.76 -6.38 -26.14
C ARG A 80 3.01 -7.21 -25.83
N GLY A 81 2.90 -8.18 -24.93
CA GLY A 81 4.00 -9.07 -24.53
C GLY A 81 5.04 -8.41 -23.61
N TYR A 82 4.69 -7.30 -22.95
CA TYR A 82 5.56 -6.66 -21.97
C TYR A 82 4.77 -6.05 -20.80
N GLY A 83 5.42 -5.94 -19.64
CA GLY A 83 4.90 -5.28 -18.44
C GLY A 83 5.92 -4.30 -17.86
N HIS A 84 5.46 -3.33 -17.08
CA HIS A 84 6.32 -2.31 -16.49
C HIS A 84 6.30 -2.37 -14.96
N PHE A 85 7.45 -2.64 -14.34
CA PHE A 85 7.60 -2.44 -12.91
C PHE A 85 7.67 -0.94 -12.57
N SER A 86 6.93 -0.56 -11.54
CA SER A 86 6.86 0.81 -11.07
C SER A 86 7.80 1.05 -9.90
N THR A 87 8.06 2.32 -9.60
CA THR A 87 8.84 2.76 -8.43
C THR A 87 8.20 2.44 -7.07
N ARG A 88 7.05 1.76 -7.06
CA ARG A 88 6.41 1.20 -5.85
C ARG A 88 6.24 -0.32 -5.96
N GLN A 89 7.13 -0.97 -6.71
CA GLN A 89 7.22 -2.42 -6.85
C GLN A 89 6.01 -3.10 -7.53
N ASN A 90 4.95 -2.37 -7.87
CA ASN A 90 3.80 -2.86 -8.63
C ASN A 90 4.12 -3.05 -10.13
N LEU A 91 3.30 -3.84 -10.84
CA LEU A 91 3.38 -4.02 -12.29
C LEU A 91 2.26 -3.26 -13.03
N GLN A 92 2.53 -2.78 -14.24
CA GLN A 92 1.56 -2.10 -15.11
C GLN A 92 1.50 -2.73 -16.49
N LEU A 93 0.27 -2.96 -16.95
CA LEU A 93 -0.12 -3.23 -18.33
C LEU A 93 -0.59 -1.90 -18.94
N ASN A 94 -0.19 -1.57 -20.17
CA ASN A 94 -0.44 -0.27 -20.80
C ASN A 94 -1.31 -0.34 -22.07
N TRP A 95 -1.66 -1.54 -22.55
CA TRP A 95 -2.54 -1.70 -23.70
C TRP A 95 -3.75 -2.64 -23.52
N PRO A 96 -4.24 -2.96 -22.31
CA PRO A 96 -5.43 -3.79 -22.19
C PRO A 96 -6.66 -3.08 -22.77
N LYS A 97 -7.53 -3.85 -23.43
CA LYS A 97 -8.86 -3.35 -23.79
C LYS A 97 -9.72 -3.24 -22.53
N LEU A 98 -10.57 -2.23 -22.47
CA LEU A 98 -11.36 -1.93 -21.27
C LEU A 98 -12.29 -3.09 -20.91
N GLU A 99 -12.95 -3.66 -21.92
CA GLU A 99 -13.89 -4.76 -21.82
C GLU A 99 -13.26 -6.08 -21.35
N GLU A 100 -11.95 -6.28 -21.60
CA GLU A 100 -11.20 -7.47 -21.20
C GLU A 100 -10.61 -7.33 -19.78
N THR A 101 -10.62 -6.13 -19.19
CA THR A 101 -10.00 -5.91 -17.87
C THR A 101 -10.56 -6.79 -16.75
N PRO A 102 -11.88 -7.12 -16.68
CA PRO A 102 -12.36 -8.07 -15.68
C PRO A 102 -11.79 -9.48 -15.87
N ASP A 103 -11.55 -9.92 -17.11
CA ASP A 103 -10.94 -11.23 -17.41
C ASP A 103 -9.48 -11.26 -16.96
N ILE A 104 -8.75 -10.15 -17.12
CA ILE A 104 -7.39 -10.02 -16.59
C ILE A 104 -7.39 -10.18 -15.07
N LEU A 105 -8.32 -9.54 -14.36
CA LEU A 105 -8.40 -9.66 -12.90
C LEU A 105 -8.77 -11.07 -12.44
N GLU A 106 -9.59 -11.78 -13.21
CA GLU A 106 -9.90 -13.20 -12.96
C GLU A 106 -8.68 -14.10 -13.17
N GLU A 107 -7.87 -13.86 -14.19
CA GLU A 107 -6.61 -14.60 -14.39
C GLU A 107 -5.60 -14.35 -13.27
N LEU A 108 -5.56 -13.12 -12.74
CA LEU A 108 -4.73 -12.76 -11.58
C LEU A 108 -5.21 -13.46 -10.30
N SER A 109 -6.51 -13.57 -10.07
CA SER A 109 -7.04 -14.20 -8.85
C SER A 109 -6.69 -15.70 -8.75
N LYS A 110 -6.46 -16.38 -9.88
CA LYS A 110 -5.99 -17.79 -9.95
C LYS A 110 -4.58 -18.00 -9.40
N VAL A 111 -3.82 -16.92 -9.19
CA VAL A 111 -2.46 -16.94 -8.66
C VAL A 111 -2.28 -15.97 -7.47
N GLU A 112 -3.36 -15.69 -6.75
CA GLU A 112 -3.34 -14.86 -5.53
C GLU A 112 -2.83 -13.43 -5.80
N MET A 113 -3.29 -12.84 -6.91
CA MET A 113 -2.97 -11.47 -7.30
C MET A 113 -4.24 -10.65 -7.55
N HIS A 114 -4.12 -9.33 -7.38
CA HIS A 114 -5.25 -8.40 -7.56
C HIS A 114 -4.79 -7.01 -8.03
N ALA A 115 -5.76 -6.14 -8.33
CA ALA A 115 -5.53 -4.71 -8.63
C ALA A 115 -6.23 -3.75 -7.65
N ILE A 116 -6.70 -4.28 -6.51
CA ILE A 116 -7.40 -3.53 -5.45
C ILE A 116 -6.57 -2.33 -4.99
N GLN A 117 -7.20 -1.15 -4.97
CA GLN A 117 -6.68 0.12 -4.45
C GLN A 117 -5.28 0.53 -4.98
N THR A 118 -4.91 0.08 -6.18
CA THR A 118 -3.64 0.50 -6.82
C THR A 118 -3.71 1.90 -7.43
N SER A 119 -4.91 2.48 -7.48
CA SER A 119 -5.21 3.82 -7.96
C SER A 119 -6.30 4.48 -7.08
N GLY A 120 -6.97 5.54 -7.54
CA GLY A 120 -8.01 6.24 -6.78
C GLY A 120 -7.49 7.16 -5.66
N ASN A 121 -8.44 7.72 -4.92
CA ASN A 121 -8.20 8.54 -3.73
C ASN A 121 -8.38 7.68 -2.47
N CYS A 122 -7.50 6.71 -2.30
CA CYS A 122 -7.47 5.81 -1.16
C CYS A 122 -6.00 5.51 -0.81
N ILE A 123 -5.82 4.67 0.21
CA ILE A 123 -4.53 4.11 0.60
C ILE A 123 -4.03 3.22 -0.52
N ARG A 124 -2.78 3.40 -0.92
CA ARG A 124 -2.09 2.60 -1.94
C ARG A 124 -1.35 1.45 -1.28
N ASN A 125 -0.83 0.54 -2.11
CA ASN A 125 0.06 -0.54 -1.68
C ASN A 125 1.08 -0.07 -0.62
N ILE A 126 1.19 -0.82 0.48
CA ILE A 126 2.14 -0.57 1.56
C ILE A 126 3.53 -0.97 1.04
N THR A 127 4.45 -0.01 1.02
CA THR A 127 5.81 -0.22 0.49
C THR A 127 6.74 -0.63 1.61
N THR A 128 7.66 -1.56 1.33
CA THR A 128 8.73 -1.93 2.26
C THR A 128 10.03 -2.23 1.51
N ASP A 129 11.10 -2.52 2.25
CA ASP A 129 12.42 -2.85 1.71
C ASP A 129 12.33 -4.06 0.77
N GLN A 130 12.90 -3.93 -0.44
CA GLN A 130 12.98 -5.05 -1.38
C GLN A 130 13.78 -6.24 -0.86
N PHE A 131 14.63 -6.04 0.15
CA PHE A 131 15.42 -7.08 0.82
C PHE A 131 14.80 -7.54 2.15
N ALA A 132 13.55 -7.19 2.43
CA ALA A 132 12.87 -7.60 3.66
C ALA A 132 12.86 -9.13 3.85
N GLY A 133 13.33 -9.57 5.03
CA GLY A 133 13.54 -10.95 5.44
C GLY A 133 14.92 -11.54 5.11
N VAL A 134 15.80 -10.77 4.46
CA VAL A 134 17.15 -11.23 4.07
C VAL A 134 18.26 -10.20 4.22
N ALA A 135 17.92 -8.94 4.48
CA ALA A 135 18.93 -7.88 4.56
C ALA A 135 19.84 -8.10 5.79
N PRO A 136 21.18 -8.01 5.66
CA PRO A 136 22.11 -8.18 6.78
C PRO A 136 21.93 -7.12 7.89
N ASP A 137 21.45 -5.94 7.53
CA ASP A 137 21.16 -4.82 8.44
C ASP A 137 19.68 -4.76 8.86
N GLU A 138 18.92 -5.83 8.62
CA GLU A 138 17.52 -5.92 9.05
C GLU A 138 17.43 -5.95 10.58
N ILE A 139 16.68 -5.00 11.13
CA ILE A 139 16.35 -4.89 12.55
C ILE A 139 15.12 -5.75 12.85
N ILE A 140 14.09 -5.62 12.02
CA ILE A 140 12.89 -6.47 12.04
C ILE A 140 12.47 -6.78 10.61
N ASP A 141 11.81 -7.92 10.39
CA ASP A 141 11.12 -8.16 9.13
C ASP A 141 9.83 -7.30 9.07
N PRO A 142 9.77 -6.27 8.21
CA PRO A 142 8.65 -5.33 8.16
C PRO A 142 7.39 -5.91 7.49
N ARG A 143 7.47 -7.08 6.84
CA ARG A 143 6.40 -7.61 5.98
C ARG A 143 5.13 -7.92 6.77
N ALA A 144 5.25 -8.43 7.99
CA ALA A 144 4.10 -8.76 8.83
C ALA A 144 3.30 -7.51 9.24
N ILE A 145 3.99 -6.44 9.67
CA ILE A 145 3.35 -5.15 9.99
C ILE A 145 2.73 -4.53 8.72
N ALA A 146 3.45 -4.58 7.60
CA ALA A 146 2.98 -4.05 6.34
C ALA A 146 1.73 -4.80 5.81
N GLU A 147 1.59 -6.09 6.13
CA GLU A 147 0.41 -6.91 5.86
C GLU A 147 -0.75 -6.60 6.79
N ILE A 148 -0.52 -6.40 8.10
CA ILE A 148 -1.57 -5.91 9.00
C ILE A 148 -2.13 -4.57 8.50
N LEU A 149 -1.27 -3.63 8.12
CA LEU A 149 -1.67 -2.33 7.54
C LEU A 149 -2.43 -2.50 6.22
N ARG A 150 -2.04 -3.47 5.38
CA ARG A 150 -2.71 -3.77 4.11
C ARG A 150 -4.11 -4.33 4.36
N GLN A 151 -4.25 -5.34 5.22
CA GLN A 151 -5.54 -5.96 5.56
C GLN A 151 -6.50 -4.92 6.13
N TRP A 152 -6.05 -4.12 7.10
CA TRP A 152 -6.84 -3.05 7.70
C TRP A 152 -7.28 -1.98 6.69
N SER A 153 -6.39 -1.55 5.80
CA SER A 153 -6.72 -0.50 4.82
C SER A 153 -7.55 -0.97 3.64
N THR A 154 -7.61 -2.29 3.42
CA THR A 154 -8.35 -2.90 2.30
C THR A 154 -9.85 -2.74 2.51
N PHE A 155 -10.52 -2.03 1.59
CA PHE A 155 -11.95 -1.70 1.68
C PHE A 155 -12.38 -0.98 2.96
N HIS A 156 -11.45 -0.32 3.67
CA HIS A 156 -11.80 0.41 4.88
C HIS A 156 -12.86 1.49 4.57
N PRO A 157 -14.03 1.47 5.24
CA PRO A 157 -15.17 2.31 4.88
C PRO A 157 -14.83 3.80 4.98
N GLU A 158 -14.04 4.17 5.99
CA GLU A 158 -13.63 5.56 6.22
C GLU A 158 -12.56 6.05 5.21
N PHE A 159 -11.71 5.16 4.70
CA PHE A 159 -10.51 5.53 3.92
C PHE A 159 -10.59 5.17 2.44
N SER A 160 -11.77 4.76 1.99
CA SER A 160 -12.05 4.46 0.59
C SER A 160 -12.24 5.71 -0.28
N LEU A 161 -12.42 6.89 0.33
CA LEU A 161 -12.67 8.19 -0.31
C LEU A 161 -11.89 9.35 0.36
N LEU A 162 -10.58 9.19 0.44
CA LEU A 162 -9.68 10.23 0.95
C LEU A 162 -9.68 11.48 0.04
N PRO A 163 -9.17 12.63 0.52
CA PRO A 163 -9.02 13.82 -0.32
C PRO A 163 -8.15 13.57 -1.58
N ARG A 164 -7.12 12.73 -1.46
CA ARG A 164 -6.25 12.31 -2.57
C ARG A 164 -5.53 10.98 -2.24
N LYS A 165 -4.74 10.46 -3.18
CA LYS A 165 -3.90 9.27 -2.99
C LYS A 165 -3.06 9.34 -1.72
N PHE A 166 -2.99 8.23 -0.99
CA PHE A 166 -2.28 8.13 0.28
C PHE A 166 -1.30 6.94 0.26
N LYS A 167 -0.06 7.16 0.68
CA LYS A 167 1.03 6.18 0.60
C LYS A 167 1.64 5.95 1.97
N ILE A 168 1.76 4.69 2.35
CA ILE A 168 2.46 4.27 3.56
C ILE A 168 3.71 3.50 3.14
N ALA A 169 4.81 3.71 3.87
CA ALA A 169 5.99 2.86 3.81
C ALA A 169 6.44 2.43 5.20
N VAL A 170 7.03 1.23 5.25
CA VAL A 170 7.55 0.60 6.46
C VAL A 170 8.99 0.19 6.18
N SER A 171 9.93 0.69 6.99
CA SER A 171 11.32 0.24 7.00
C SER A 171 11.60 -0.51 8.30
N GLY A 172 12.25 -1.66 8.16
CA GLY A 172 12.73 -2.48 9.28
C GLY A 172 14.24 -2.65 9.27
N SER A 173 14.98 -1.87 8.48
CA SER A 173 16.45 -1.98 8.29
C SER A 173 17.15 -0.73 8.78
N GLN A 174 18.44 -0.83 9.14
CA GLN A 174 19.26 0.34 9.52
C GLN A 174 19.36 1.35 8.39
N GLN A 175 19.52 0.89 7.14
CA GLN A 175 19.45 1.73 5.96
C GLN A 175 18.00 1.83 5.45
N ASP A 176 17.47 3.06 5.34
CA ASP A 176 16.14 3.29 4.76
C ASP A 176 16.13 3.09 3.23
N ARG A 177 15.92 1.85 2.80
CA ARG A 177 15.72 1.49 1.38
C ARG A 177 14.28 1.68 0.91
N ALA A 178 13.33 1.75 1.85
CA ALA A 178 11.91 2.01 1.56
C ALA A 178 11.62 3.49 1.26
N ILE A 179 12.56 4.39 1.58
CA ILE A 179 12.48 5.85 1.43
C ILE A 179 11.23 6.36 2.18
N VAL A 180 11.14 6.06 3.47
CA VAL A 180 9.95 6.34 4.30
C VAL A 180 9.61 7.83 4.33
N GLN A 181 10.61 8.71 4.25
CA GLN A 181 10.42 10.17 4.22
C GLN A 181 9.71 10.66 2.94
N ALA A 182 9.67 9.86 1.87
CA ALA A 182 8.99 10.21 0.62
C ALA A 182 7.50 9.82 0.58
N HIS A 183 6.97 9.29 1.69
CA HIS A 183 5.62 8.76 1.81
C HIS A 183 4.69 9.68 2.59
N ASP A 184 3.38 9.48 2.43
CA ASP A 184 2.38 10.26 3.17
C ASP A 184 2.47 9.92 4.68
N ILE A 185 2.72 8.65 5.01
CA ILE A 185 3.24 8.16 6.30
C ILE A 185 4.47 7.28 6.06
N GLY A 186 5.51 7.49 6.87
CA GLY A 186 6.67 6.61 6.94
C GLY A 186 6.82 6.03 8.35
N LEU A 187 6.99 4.71 8.46
CA LEU A 187 7.25 4.00 9.71
C LEU A 187 8.67 3.44 9.67
N GLU A 188 9.54 3.95 10.53
CA GLU A 188 10.93 3.50 10.64
C GLU A 188 11.09 2.76 11.98
N PHE A 189 11.20 1.44 11.92
CA PHE A 189 11.32 0.59 13.10
C PHE A 189 12.76 0.53 13.60
N TYR A 190 12.93 0.54 14.92
CA TYR A 190 14.22 0.40 15.59
C TYR A 190 14.06 -0.26 16.96
N TYR A 191 15.16 -0.70 17.57
CA TYR A 191 15.20 -1.06 18.99
C TYR A 191 15.76 0.11 19.81
N ASP A 192 15.06 0.47 20.89
CA ASP A 192 15.50 1.52 21.80
C ASP A 192 16.63 1.06 22.75
N GLN A 193 16.99 1.93 23.69
CA GLN A 193 18.06 1.65 24.67
C GLN A 193 17.74 0.46 25.59
N ASP A 194 16.45 0.14 25.79
CA ASP A 194 15.96 -0.98 26.59
C ASP A 194 15.72 -2.24 25.74
N GLN A 195 16.15 -2.25 24.46
CA GLN A 195 15.89 -3.32 23.49
C GLN A 195 14.40 -3.56 23.22
N LYS A 196 13.56 -2.52 23.34
CA LYS A 196 12.14 -2.57 22.96
C LYS A 196 11.95 -2.05 21.54
N MET A 197 11.07 -2.72 20.80
CA MET A 197 10.74 -2.31 19.44
C MET A 197 9.95 -1.00 19.48
N ALA A 198 10.40 -0.01 18.73
CA ALA A 198 9.81 1.31 18.64
C ALA A 198 9.80 1.80 17.20
N ILE A 199 9.03 2.85 16.95
CA ILE A 199 8.84 3.43 15.62
C ILE A 199 9.12 4.93 15.67
N ARG A 200 9.96 5.40 14.75
CA ARG A 200 9.99 6.81 14.37
C ARG A 200 8.97 7.02 13.26
N VAL A 201 8.01 7.91 13.49
CA VAL A 201 6.90 8.17 12.57
C VAL A 201 7.15 9.46 11.80
N TRP A 202 7.11 9.34 10.48
CA TRP A 202 7.24 10.42 9.52
C TRP A 202 5.89 10.72 8.87
N VAL A 203 5.60 11.99 8.59
CA VAL A 203 4.35 12.40 7.94
C VAL A 203 4.57 13.48 6.90
N GLY A 204 3.73 13.50 5.86
CA GLY A 204 3.68 14.64 4.93
C GLY A 204 4.76 14.63 3.84
N GLY A 205 5.30 13.46 3.50
CA GLY A 205 6.24 13.30 2.40
C GLY A 205 5.57 13.21 1.02
N GLY A 206 6.36 13.43 -0.04
CA GLY A 206 5.97 13.07 -1.39
C GLY A 206 6.70 13.81 -2.51
N LEU A 207 7.28 13.05 -3.44
CA LEU A 207 8.07 13.51 -4.59
C LEU A 207 7.24 13.91 -5.83
N GLY A 208 6.01 14.40 -5.62
CA GLY A 208 5.18 14.91 -6.71
C GLY A 208 5.64 16.28 -7.21
N ARG A 209 4.74 17.02 -7.88
CA ARG A 209 5.00 18.37 -8.43
C ARG A 209 5.77 19.32 -7.50
N THR A 210 5.46 19.30 -6.20
CA THR A 210 6.21 20.01 -5.16
C THR A 210 6.89 18.97 -4.28
N PRO A 211 8.16 18.60 -4.50
CA PRO A 211 8.83 17.59 -3.68
C PRO A 211 8.98 18.09 -2.25
N ILE A 212 8.59 17.26 -1.28
CA ILE A 212 8.68 17.52 0.16
C ILE A 212 9.08 16.20 0.84
N LEU A 213 10.10 16.25 1.70
CA LEU A 213 10.42 15.16 2.62
C LEU A 213 9.51 15.28 3.84
N GLY A 214 9.04 14.14 4.34
CA GLY A 214 8.20 14.08 5.52
C GLY A 214 8.92 14.62 6.76
N SER A 215 8.14 15.14 7.69
CA SER A 215 8.63 15.60 8.99
C SER A 215 8.37 14.51 10.03
N ILE A 216 9.23 14.41 11.03
CA ILE A 216 8.99 13.53 12.17
C ILE A 216 7.82 14.12 12.95
N ILE A 217 6.75 13.35 13.08
CA ILE A 217 5.61 13.69 13.94
C ILE A 217 5.79 13.10 15.34
N ARG A 218 6.46 11.94 15.42
CA ARG A 218 6.75 11.23 16.67
C ARG A 218 8.07 10.48 16.58
N GLU A 219 9.00 10.82 17.45
CA GLU A 219 10.33 10.18 17.52
C GLU A 219 10.27 8.75 18.06
N HIS A 220 9.34 8.50 18.97
CA HIS A 220 9.21 7.24 19.67
C HIS A 220 7.73 6.89 19.86
N LEU A 221 7.27 5.90 19.10
CA LEU A 221 5.96 5.27 19.22
C LEU A 221 6.16 3.80 19.57
N GLU A 222 5.42 3.30 20.57
CA GLU A 222 5.39 1.88 20.89
C GLU A 222 4.82 1.09 19.70
N TRP A 223 5.48 0.00 19.29
CA TRP A 223 5.20 -0.67 18.01
C TRP A 223 3.76 -1.19 17.87
N GLU A 224 3.15 -1.57 18.99
CA GLU A 224 1.76 -2.02 19.12
C GLU A 224 0.77 -0.99 18.56
N HIS A 225 1.16 0.28 18.58
CA HIS A 225 0.31 1.39 18.16
C HIS A 225 0.50 1.80 16.70
N ALA A 226 1.32 1.09 15.91
CA ALA A 226 1.56 1.39 14.50
C ALA A 226 0.26 1.63 13.71
N LEU A 227 -0.74 0.76 13.89
CA LEU A 227 -2.03 0.84 13.20
C LEU A 227 -2.88 2.02 13.71
N THR A 228 -3.06 2.12 15.04
CA THR A 228 -3.88 3.18 15.67
C THR A 228 -3.34 4.59 15.41
N TYR A 229 -2.01 4.75 15.32
CA TYR A 229 -1.39 6.04 15.04
C TYR A 229 -1.53 6.41 13.54
N CYS A 230 -1.41 5.42 12.64
CA CYS A 230 -1.74 5.61 11.23
C CYS A 230 -3.20 6.04 11.06
N GLU A 231 -4.12 5.39 11.76
CA GLU A 231 -5.54 5.73 11.77
C GLU A 231 -5.76 7.20 12.17
N ALA A 232 -5.17 7.64 13.29
CA ALA A 232 -5.26 9.03 13.75
C ALA A 232 -4.75 10.04 12.71
N ILE A 233 -3.58 9.79 12.10
CA ILE A 233 -3.03 10.63 11.03
C ILE A 233 -3.98 10.70 9.83
N ILE A 234 -4.51 9.56 9.40
CA ILE A 234 -5.38 9.48 8.23
C ILE A 234 -6.72 10.16 8.51
N ARG A 235 -7.29 10.06 9.71
CA ARG A 235 -8.52 10.76 10.11
C ARG A 235 -8.37 12.27 10.08
N VAL A 236 -7.32 12.80 10.68
CA VAL A 236 -7.00 14.24 10.63
C VAL A 236 -6.87 14.70 9.17
N TYR A 237 -6.17 13.92 8.34
CA TYR A 237 -6.09 14.22 6.90
C TYR A 237 -7.44 14.12 6.19
N ASN A 238 -8.28 13.15 6.53
CA ASN A 238 -9.58 12.94 5.92
C ASN A 238 -10.53 14.10 6.23
N LEU A 239 -10.48 14.60 7.46
CA LEU A 239 -11.32 15.69 7.97
C LEU A 239 -10.90 17.05 7.39
N TYR A 240 -9.60 17.38 7.43
CA TYR A 240 -9.12 18.72 7.08
C TYR A 240 -8.50 18.83 5.68
N GLY A 241 -8.30 17.71 4.99
CA GLY A 241 -7.72 17.68 3.66
C GLY A 241 -8.64 18.32 2.61
N ARG A 242 -8.07 19.20 1.78
CA ARG A 242 -8.79 19.89 0.71
C ARG A 242 -9.32 18.93 -0.35
N ARG A 243 -10.57 19.14 -0.77
CA ARG A 243 -11.22 18.42 -1.89
C ARG A 243 -11.59 19.32 -3.07
N ASP A 244 -11.48 20.64 -2.89
CA ASP A 244 -11.81 21.67 -3.88
C ASP A 244 -10.70 21.87 -4.94
N ASN A 245 -9.44 21.57 -4.60
CA ASN A 245 -8.31 21.68 -5.51
C ASN A 245 -7.39 20.45 -5.45
N ILE A 246 -7.42 19.63 -6.51
CA ILE A 246 -6.67 18.37 -6.61
C ILE A 246 -5.15 18.54 -6.46
N TYR A 247 -4.60 19.72 -6.79
CA TYR A 247 -3.16 20.02 -6.67
C TYR A 247 -2.76 20.39 -5.24
N LYS A 248 -3.73 20.75 -4.39
CA LYS A 248 -3.54 21.11 -2.99
C LYS A 248 -4.12 20.06 -2.02
N ALA A 249 -4.62 18.94 -2.53
CA ALA A 249 -5.36 17.93 -1.78
C ALA A 249 -4.49 16.88 -1.05
N ARG A 250 -3.15 16.88 -1.20
CA ARG A 250 -2.27 15.88 -0.55
C ARG A 250 -1.94 16.27 0.89
N ILE A 251 -1.76 15.29 1.78
CA ILE A 251 -1.43 15.52 3.21
C ILE A 251 -0.19 16.41 3.40
N LYS A 252 0.84 16.28 2.55
CA LYS A 252 2.02 17.18 2.60
C LYS A 252 1.68 18.67 2.52
N ILE A 253 0.59 19.02 1.84
CA ILE A 253 0.11 20.41 1.74
C ILE A 253 -0.60 20.81 3.03
N LEU A 254 -1.38 19.90 3.62
CA LEU A 254 -2.03 20.11 4.92
C LEU A 254 -1.00 20.28 6.03
N VAL A 255 -0.03 19.36 6.15
CA VAL A 255 1.07 19.43 7.13
C VAL A 255 1.86 20.72 6.98
N LYS A 256 2.20 21.12 5.74
CA LYS A 256 2.89 22.38 5.49
C LYS A 256 2.06 23.61 5.86
N ALA A 257 0.74 23.57 5.65
CA ALA A 257 -0.14 24.70 5.92
C ALA A 257 -0.41 24.89 7.43
N LEU A 258 -0.56 23.79 8.17
CA LEU A 258 -0.74 23.83 9.63
C LEU A 258 0.58 24.03 10.38
N GLY A 259 1.68 23.52 9.84
CA GLY A 259 2.92 23.31 10.58
C GLY A 259 2.89 21.97 11.33
N ILE A 260 4.08 21.39 11.54
CA ILE A 260 4.20 20.05 12.13
C ILE A 260 3.67 19.99 13.57
N GLU A 261 3.88 21.04 14.37
CA GLU A 261 3.43 21.08 15.78
C GLU A 261 1.89 21.08 15.90
N GLU A 262 1.19 21.90 15.12
CA GLU A 262 -0.27 21.94 15.16
C GLU A 262 -0.87 20.66 14.56
N PHE A 263 -0.29 20.14 13.47
CA PHE A 263 -0.71 18.84 12.92
C PHE A 263 -0.54 17.72 13.94
N LYS A 264 0.61 17.67 14.64
CA LYS A 264 0.89 16.73 15.72
C LYS A 264 -0.12 16.84 16.85
N LYS A 265 -0.44 18.06 17.31
CA LYS A 265 -1.44 18.27 18.35
C LYS A 265 -2.80 17.68 18.00
N GLN A 266 -3.26 17.85 16.75
CA GLN A 266 -4.52 17.28 16.28
C GLN A 266 -4.47 15.75 16.18
N VAL A 267 -3.35 15.19 15.71
CA VAL A 267 -3.15 13.74 15.67
C VAL A 267 -3.11 13.13 17.06
N GLU A 268 -2.41 13.74 18.02
CA GLU A 268 -2.36 13.24 19.40
C GLU A 268 -3.74 13.33 20.09
N ALA A 269 -4.53 14.38 19.80
CA ALA A 269 -5.90 14.48 20.28
C ALA A 269 -6.79 13.34 19.73
N GLU A 270 -6.75 13.08 18.42
CA GLU A 270 -7.48 11.96 17.82
C GLU A 270 -6.96 10.61 18.35
N TRP A 271 -5.64 10.43 18.42
CA TRP A 271 -5.03 9.19 18.87
C TRP A 271 -5.35 8.87 20.33
N SER A 272 -5.59 9.86 21.18
CA SER A 272 -6.02 9.62 22.57
C SER A 272 -7.31 8.80 22.68
N HIS A 273 -8.19 8.87 21.67
CA HIS A 273 -9.41 8.07 21.59
C HIS A 273 -9.18 6.67 20.98
N LEU A 274 -8.07 6.47 20.29
CA LEU A 274 -7.71 5.24 19.58
C LEU A 274 -6.67 4.39 20.29
N LYS A 275 -5.88 5.00 21.19
CA LYS A 275 -4.85 4.31 21.97
C LYS A 275 -5.50 3.21 22.80
N ASN A 276 -4.98 1.99 22.69
CA ASN A 276 -5.52 0.78 23.33
C ASN A 276 -6.91 0.34 22.83
N SER A 277 -7.35 0.84 21.67
CA SER A 277 -8.52 0.28 20.96
C SER A 277 -8.21 -1.14 20.43
N PRO A 278 -9.22 -1.89 19.93
CA PRO A 278 -9.01 -3.20 19.32
C PRO A 278 -8.04 -3.22 18.13
N ASN A 279 -7.74 -2.06 17.54
CA ASN A 279 -6.73 -1.92 16.48
C ASN A 279 -5.29 -1.84 17.02
N THR A 280 -5.09 -1.93 18.33
CA THR A 280 -3.74 -2.08 18.92
C THR A 280 -3.22 -3.46 18.59
N ILE A 281 -2.07 -3.52 17.93
CA ILE A 281 -1.46 -4.78 17.50
C ILE A 281 -0.86 -5.46 18.72
N ASP A 282 -1.24 -6.71 18.95
CA ASP A 282 -0.59 -7.55 19.95
C ASP A 282 0.39 -8.53 19.28
N GLU A 283 1.21 -9.19 20.10
CA GLU A 283 2.16 -10.19 19.59
C GLU A 283 1.49 -11.37 18.89
N ASN A 284 0.26 -11.73 19.28
CA ASN A 284 -0.44 -12.86 18.70
C ASN A 284 -0.83 -12.55 17.25
N GLU A 285 -1.31 -11.34 16.99
CA GLU A 285 -1.67 -10.87 15.66
C GLU A 285 -0.44 -10.74 14.77
N LEU A 286 0.65 -10.18 15.29
CA LEU A 286 1.91 -10.11 14.56
C LEU A 286 2.41 -11.53 14.19
N LYS A 287 2.40 -12.47 15.14
CA LYS A 287 2.79 -13.86 14.91
C LYS A 287 1.82 -14.59 13.97
N ARG A 288 0.51 -14.29 14.00
CA ARG A 288 -0.50 -14.86 13.10
C ARG A 288 -0.17 -14.50 11.66
N VAL A 289 0.04 -13.21 11.39
CA VAL A 289 0.32 -12.70 10.04
C VAL A 289 1.70 -13.13 9.56
N ALA A 290 2.71 -13.13 10.42
CA ALA A 290 4.08 -13.55 10.07
C ALA A 290 4.13 -14.99 9.51
N LYS A 291 3.27 -15.90 9.98
CA LYS A 291 3.22 -17.30 9.48
C LYS A 291 2.89 -17.43 8.00
N PHE A 292 2.23 -16.43 7.41
CA PHE A 292 1.91 -16.43 5.99
C PHE A 292 3.12 -16.09 5.12
N PHE A 293 4.21 -15.56 5.70
CA PHE A 293 5.46 -15.35 4.99
C PHE A 293 6.36 -16.58 5.13
N THR A 294 6.47 -17.35 4.05
CA THR A 294 7.37 -18.51 4.02
C THR A 294 8.83 -18.10 4.21
N ASN A 295 9.48 -18.65 5.23
CA ASN A 295 10.94 -18.57 5.37
C ASN A 295 11.60 -19.39 4.27
N MET A 296 12.50 -18.75 3.52
CA MET A 296 13.28 -19.42 2.51
C MET A 296 14.52 -20.04 3.16
N PRO A 297 14.92 -21.26 2.78
CA PRO A 297 16.07 -21.95 3.37
C PRO A 297 17.37 -21.41 2.78
N TYR A 298 17.69 -20.14 3.06
CA TYR A 298 18.94 -19.55 2.60
C TYR A 298 20.13 -20.20 3.30
N GLU A 299 21.15 -20.54 2.51
CA GLU A 299 22.43 -20.98 3.04
C GLU A 299 23.10 -19.80 3.75
N LYS A 300 23.65 -20.05 4.94
CA LYS A 300 24.52 -19.08 5.60
C LYS A 300 25.88 -19.14 4.91
N LEU A 301 26.16 -18.13 4.09
CA LEU A 301 27.47 -17.92 3.50
C LEU A 301 28.29 -17.02 4.42
N ASN A 302 29.61 -17.23 4.49
CA ASN A 302 30.50 -16.26 5.12
C ASN A 302 30.57 -15.02 4.23
N ASP A 303 30.63 -13.83 4.82
CA ASP A 303 30.86 -12.59 4.08
C ASP A 303 32.18 -12.75 3.30
N GLN A 304 32.07 -12.87 1.98
CA GLN A 304 33.20 -12.68 1.09
C GLN A 304 33.19 -11.20 0.76
N ASP A 305 33.94 -10.43 1.53
CA ASP A 305 34.33 -9.09 1.09
C ASP A 305 35.16 -9.28 -0.19
N ASP A 306 34.51 -9.10 -1.35
CA ASP A 306 35.22 -8.86 -2.60
C ASP A 306 35.94 -7.50 -2.45
N VAL A 307 37.22 -7.58 -2.08
CA VAL A 307 38.18 -6.46 -1.99
C VAL A 307 38.30 -5.73 -3.32
#